data_AF-A0A1Y3X3I5-F1
#
_entry.id   AF-A0A1Y3X3I5-F1
#
_cell.length_a   1.000
_cell.length_b   1.000
_cell.length_c   1.000
_cell.angle_alpha   90.00
_cell.angle_beta   90.00
_cell.angle_gamma   90.00
#
_symmetry.space_group_name_H-M   'P 1'
#
loop_
_entity.id
_entity.type
_entity.pdbx_description
1 polymer ?
#
loop_
_entity_poly.entity_id
_entity_poly.type
_entity_poly.pdbx_seq_one_letter_code
_entity_poly.pdbx_strand_id
1 'polypeptide(L)'
;MKLSRFLVGTLACTLFAACSNEENSAINSGQEEGQLSYVAVNIVNANPTGSRVEGGKYENGEDPENAITKARFYLFNASGNPYTVTTNEAPGTVGANNYVDITTLEGQGKDEPNVESIKKGVLVFKGTTTELPTSIVAVLNPPATLTGSKSLSDLQTAIADYSSTTSFVMSNSVYASEGTKVVATNIIGKVAQNKEDAEANPVDIYVERVLAKVRVTFSNADKENQYKVSEDGEPAVFAKILGWAVTRTADKSNLLKDIDPTWDNTTLGFTWNDEPFHRSYWATTPATVTLEKKSQDEIINDQKPATPEGATNISVQRYCQENTKKDEHTEVVVVAQLVNEDGNPNPIYKYFGEEHDSEEAILTLIANKYNNVYYTRTEGTS
;
A
#
# COMPACT_ATOMS: atom_id res chain seq x y z
N MET A 1 12.68 4.51 49.57
CA MET A 1 13.76 5.02 48.71
C MET A 1 14.24 3.89 47.81
N LYS A 2 14.50 4.18 46.53
CA LYS A 2 15.00 3.28 45.46
C LYS A 2 13.95 2.39 44.79
N LEU A 3 13.86 2.28 43.46
CA LEU A 3 14.38 3.06 42.33
C LEU A 3 13.48 2.67 41.14
N SER A 4 12.95 3.65 40.41
CA SER A 4 12.15 3.43 39.19
C SER A 4 13.05 2.93 38.06
N ARG A 5 12.60 1.93 37.30
CA ARG A 5 13.23 1.51 36.04
C ARG A 5 12.47 2.17 34.89
N PHE A 6 12.93 3.34 34.49
CA PHE A 6 12.62 3.95 33.21
C PHE A 6 13.75 3.53 32.26
N LEU A 7 13.50 2.57 31.37
CA LEU A 7 14.45 2.21 30.32
C LEU A 7 14.01 2.93 29.05
N VAL A 8 14.54 4.13 28.85
CA VAL A 8 14.50 4.85 27.57
C VAL A 8 15.40 4.08 26.62
N GLY A 9 14.80 3.43 25.62
CA GLY A 9 15.53 2.86 24.51
C GLY A 9 16.03 3.97 23.59
N THR A 10 17.33 4.22 23.64
CA THR A 10 18.03 5.12 22.71
C THR A 10 18.12 4.42 21.36
N LEU A 11 17.27 4.82 20.40
CA LEU A 11 17.34 4.39 19.00
C LEU A 11 18.60 5.00 18.37
N ALA A 12 19.58 4.17 18.05
CA ALA A 12 20.80 4.58 17.37
C ALA A 12 20.49 4.80 15.88
N CYS A 13 20.38 6.07 15.47
CA CYS A 13 20.45 6.46 14.07
C CYS A 13 21.91 6.31 13.61
N THR A 14 22.28 5.19 12.98
CA THR A 14 23.59 5.03 12.33
C THR A 14 23.45 4.95 10.80
N LEU A 15 23.98 6.02 10.22
CA LEU A 15 24.24 6.41 8.84
C LEU A 15 24.64 5.31 7.82
N PHE A 16 24.00 5.43 6.64
CA PHE A 16 24.43 5.19 5.26
C PHE A 16 25.59 4.22 4.99
N ALA A 17 25.28 3.08 4.35
CA ALA A 17 26.23 2.31 3.56
C ALA A 17 26.74 3.18 2.40
N ALA A 18 28.06 3.33 2.35
CA ALA A 18 28.78 4.14 1.38
C ALA A 18 29.36 3.23 0.31
N CYS A 19 28.85 3.30 -0.91
CA CYS A 19 29.56 2.88 -2.12
C CYS A 19 29.07 3.69 -3.32
N SER A 20 29.79 4.77 -3.65
CA SER A 20 30.23 5.01 -5.02
C SER A 20 31.28 6.12 -5.05
N ASN A 21 32.51 5.71 -5.38
CA ASN A 21 33.57 6.60 -5.84
C ASN A 21 33.32 6.88 -7.33
N GLU A 22 32.94 8.09 -7.67
CA GLU A 22 33.40 8.74 -8.91
C GLU A 22 33.73 10.21 -8.57
N GLU A 23 35.01 10.56 -8.77
CA GLU A 23 35.47 11.94 -8.70
C GLU A 23 34.82 12.74 -9.83
N ASN A 24 33.89 13.64 -9.49
CA ASN A 24 33.64 14.83 -10.30
C ASN A 24 33.98 16.08 -9.49
N SER A 25 35.17 16.62 -9.78
CA SER A 25 35.90 17.61 -8.98
C SER A 25 35.39 19.05 -9.16
N ALA A 26 34.07 19.29 -9.20
CA ALA A 26 33.53 20.64 -9.37
C ALA A 26 32.24 20.99 -8.56
N ILE A 27 31.64 20.06 -7.81
CA ILE A 27 30.28 20.29 -7.24
C ILE A 27 30.29 20.84 -5.79
N ASN A 28 31.45 20.91 -5.13
CA ASN A 28 31.56 21.31 -3.70
C ASN A 28 32.48 22.53 -3.45
N SER A 29 32.46 23.56 -4.30
CA SER A 29 33.00 24.86 -3.87
C SER A 29 32.01 25.47 -2.87
N GLY A 30 32.36 25.43 -1.58
CA GLY A 30 31.60 25.86 -0.40
C GLY A 30 30.33 26.70 -0.61
N GLN A 31 29.24 26.31 0.06
CA GLN A 31 28.00 27.07 0.03
C GLN A 31 28.04 28.29 0.95
N GLU A 32 27.58 29.41 0.42
CA GLU A 32 27.25 30.59 1.21
C GLU A 32 25.79 30.52 1.67
N GLU A 33 25.52 31.04 2.88
CA GLU A 33 24.15 31.15 3.37
C GLU A 33 23.30 31.98 2.40
N GLY A 34 22.12 31.47 2.03
CA GLY A 34 21.24 32.13 1.07
C GLY A 34 21.66 31.96 -0.40
N GLN A 35 22.70 31.18 -0.70
CA GLN A 35 23.06 30.83 -2.07
C GLN A 35 21.97 29.96 -2.73
N LEU A 36 21.67 30.28 -4.00
CA LEU A 36 20.73 29.49 -4.79
C LEU A 36 21.34 28.13 -5.14
N SER A 37 20.57 27.07 -4.91
CA SER A 37 20.99 25.68 -5.01
C SER A 37 20.03 24.89 -5.89
N TYR A 38 20.57 23.92 -6.61
CA TYR A 38 19.84 23.10 -7.58
C TYR A 38 20.10 21.61 -7.33
N VAL A 39 19.04 20.81 -7.35
CA VAL A 39 19.13 19.34 -7.36
C VAL A 39 18.20 18.82 -8.44
N ALA A 40 18.74 18.17 -9.46
CA ALA A 40 17.93 17.47 -10.44
C ALA A 40 17.59 16.07 -9.92
N VAL A 41 16.33 15.69 -10.05
CA VAL A 41 15.81 14.41 -9.56
C VAL A 41 15.16 13.63 -10.69
N ASN A 42 15.40 12.33 -10.70
CA ASN A 42 14.59 11.36 -11.41
C ASN A 42 13.72 10.65 -10.37
N ILE A 43 12.41 10.85 -10.42
CA ILE A 43 11.46 10.08 -9.61
C ILE A 43 11.24 8.76 -10.33
N VAL A 44 11.65 7.68 -9.70
CA VAL A 44 11.61 6.32 -10.22
C VAL A 44 10.46 5.59 -9.54
N ASN A 45 9.30 5.50 -10.20
CA ASN A 45 8.19 4.71 -9.66
C ASN A 45 8.54 3.23 -9.85
N ALA A 46 8.77 2.52 -8.75
CA ALA A 46 9.22 1.14 -8.82
C ALA A 46 8.09 0.26 -9.37
N ASN A 47 8.31 -0.41 -10.50
CA ASN A 47 7.46 -1.50 -10.99
C ASN A 47 7.63 -2.67 -10.02
N PRO A 48 6.58 -3.28 -9.46
CA PRO A 48 6.75 -4.56 -8.79
C PRO A 48 7.35 -5.52 -9.81
N THR A 49 8.62 -5.86 -9.78
CA THR A 49 9.17 -6.98 -10.57
C THR A 49 10.12 -7.78 -9.69
N GLY A 50 10.10 -9.10 -9.91
CA GLY A 50 10.76 -10.12 -9.09
C GLY A 50 9.84 -11.31 -8.84
N SER A 51 9.68 -12.22 -9.83
CA SER A 51 8.69 -13.31 -9.86
C SER A 51 8.43 -13.97 -8.49
N ARG A 52 7.25 -13.76 -7.92
CA ARG A 52 6.75 -14.66 -6.86
C ARG A 52 6.26 -16.01 -7.41
N VAL A 53 6.14 -16.17 -8.72
CA VAL A 53 5.65 -17.39 -9.37
C VAL A 53 6.15 -17.48 -10.81
N GLU A 54 6.53 -18.69 -11.24
CA GLU A 54 6.89 -19.05 -12.60
C GLU A 54 5.96 -18.37 -13.64
N GLY A 55 6.52 -17.47 -14.45
CA GLY A 55 5.87 -16.99 -15.68
C GLY A 55 4.92 -15.79 -15.59
N GLY A 56 4.72 -15.18 -14.41
CA GLY A 56 3.89 -13.97 -14.30
C GLY A 56 4.63 -12.68 -14.69
N LYS A 57 4.14 -11.95 -15.70
CA LYS A 57 4.46 -10.52 -15.85
C LYS A 57 3.73 -9.78 -14.75
N TYR A 58 4.43 -8.94 -14.02
CA TYR A 58 3.78 -8.03 -13.09
C TYR A 58 2.88 -7.04 -13.81
N GLU A 59 1.90 -6.56 -13.07
CA GLU A 59 0.88 -5.67 -13.59
C GLU A 59 1.34 -4.21 -13.45
N ASN A 60 1.40 -3.51 -14.58
CA ASN A 60 1.55 -2.06 -14.56
C ASN A 60 0.27 -1.43 -13.99
N GLY A 61 0.44 -0.38 -13.20
CA GLY A 61 -0.65 0.47 -12.77
C GLY A 61 -1.30 1.21 -13.94
N GLU A 62 -2.55 1.56 -13.75
CA GLU A 62 -3.36 2.37 -14.65
C GLU A 62 -2.99 3.86 -14.53
N ASP A 63 -3.48 4.69 -15.45
CA ASP A 63 -3.19 6.13 -15.49
C ASP A 63 -3.45 6.84 -14.15
N PRO A 64 -4.59 6.61 -13.45
CA PRO A 64 -4.83 7.25 -12.15
C PRO A 64 -3.84 6.80 -11.07
N GLU A 65 -3.39 5.54 -11.13
CA GLU A 65 -2.42 4.98 -10.19
C GLU A 65 -1.03 5.62 -10.37
N ASN A 66 -0.72 6.12 -11.57
CA ASN A 66 0.57 6.74 -11.92
C ASN A 66 0.54 8.28 -11.94
N ALA A 67 -0.63 8.89 -11.79
CA ALA A 67 -0.78 10.34 -11.87
C ALA A 67 -0.07 11.03 -10.70
N ILE A 68 0.83 11.97 -11.00
CA ILE A 68 1.53 12.80 -10.02
C ILE A 68 1.15 14.25 -10.27
N THR A 69 0.38 14.82 -9.36
CA THR A 69 -0.07 16.23 -9.41
C THR A 69 0.87 17.15 -8.64
N LYS A 70 1.55 16.62 -7.63
CA LYS A 70 2.47 17.35 -6.76
C LYS A 70 3.51 16.41 -6.18
N ALA A 71 4.78 16.79 -6.25
CA ALA A 71 5.87 16.12 -5.57
C ALA A 71 6.42 17.05 -4.48
N ARG A 72 6.51 16.54 -3.26
CA ARG A 72 7.14 17.24 -2.12
C ARG A 72 8.45 16.56 -1.78
N PHE A 73 9.51 17.33 -1.66
CA PHE A 73 10.83 16.82 -1.32
C PHE A 73 11.31 17.41 0.00
N TYR A 74 11.38 16.60 1.05
CA TYR A 74 11.95 16.96 2.34
C TYR A 74 13.47 16.80 2.31
N LEU A 75 14.20 17.81 2.75
CA LEU A 75 15.65 17.86 2.80
C LEU A 75 16.14 17.74 4.25
N PHE A 76 17.23 17.01 4.45
CA PHE A 76 17.79 16.74 5.77
C PHE A 76 19.32 16.86 5.78
N ASN A 77 19.87 17.23 6.94
CA ASN A 77 21.30 17.10 7.20
C ASN A 77 21.68 15.65 7.57
N ALA A 78 22.98 15.43 7.86
CA ALA A 78 23.52 14.10 8.16
C ALA A 78 22.82 13.41 9.34
N SER A 79 22.33 14.17 10.31
CA SER A 79 21.65 13.64 11.50
C SER A 79 20.16 13.36 11.26
N GLY A 80 19.63 13.57 10.05
CA GLY A 80 18.20 13.46 9.74
C GLY A 80 17.37 14.64 10.26
N ASN A 81 18.02 15.72 10.68
CA ASN A 81 17.31 16.94 11.11
C ASN A 81 16.86 17.75 9.90
N PRO A 82 15.75 18.51 10.01
CA PRO A 82 15.24 19.34 8.93
C PRO A 82 16.31 20.31 8.39
N TYR A 83 16.55 20.29 7.08
CA TYR A 83 17.36 21.30 6.40
C TYR A 83 16.45 22.42 5.90
N THR A 84 16.40 23.54 6.62
CA THR A 84 15.49 24.64 6.30
C THR A 84 15.87 25.31 4.98
N VAL A 85 14.87 25.49 4.13
CA VAL A 85 14.98 26.14 2.84
C VAL A 85 14.03 27.35 2.74
N THR A 86 14.40 28.30 1.90
CA THR A 86 13.58 29.47 1.54
C THR A 86 13.54 29.62 0.02
N THR A 87 12.44 30.11 -0.58
CA THR A 87 12.48 30.57 -1.98
C THR A 87 11.61 31.78 -2.25
N ASN A 88 12.12 32.64 -3.13
CA ASN A 88 11.38 33.73 -3.77
C ASN A 88 11.38 33.65 -5.32
N GLU A 89 11.91 32.60 -5.99
CA GLU A 89 12.19 32.70 -7.46
C GLU A 89 11.74 31.57 -8.41
N ALA A 90 11.30 30.37 -7.95
CA ALA A 90 10.69 29.27 -8.77
C ALA A 90 11.57 28.68 -9.93
N PRO A 91 11.36 27.43 -10.43
CA PRO A 91 10.18 26.55 -10.31
C PRO A 91 10.24 25.62 -9.09
N GLY A 92 9.42 25.94 -8.10
CA GLY A 92 9.25 25.23 -6.84
C GLY A 92 8.77 26.23 -5.79
N THR A 93 7.66 25.94 -5.10
CA THR A 93 7.17 26.82 -4.03
C THR A 93 7.77 26.36 -2.71
N VAL A 94 8.57 27.22 -2.09
CA VAL A 94 9.19 26.96 -0.78
C VAL A 94 8.71 28.03 0.20
N GLY A 95 8.00 27.59 1.24
CA GLY A 95 7.85 28.36 2.47
C GLY A 95 9.05 28.08 3.39
N ALA A 96 9.22 28.84 4.48
CA ALA A 96 10.26 28.58 5.49
C ALA A 96 10.04 27.23 6.20
N ASN A 97 10.32 26.15 5.49
CA ASN A 97 10.15 24.75 5.84
C ASN A 97 11.37 23.97 5.32
N ASN A 98 11.49 22.69 5.63
CA ASN A 98 12.54 21.83 5.05
C ASN A 98 12.12 21.10 3.78
N TYR A 99 11.17 21.62 3.02
CA TYR A 99 10.73 20.95 1.80
C TYR A 99 10.52 21.88 0.61
N VAL A 100 10.65 21.30 -0.58
CA VAL A 100 10.37 21.93 -1.88
C VAL A 100 9.20 21.22 -2.54
N ASP A 101 8.19 21.97 -2.98
CA ASP A 101 7.06 21.44 -3.75
C ASP A 101 7.27 21.70 -5.25
N ILE A 102 7.16 20.65 -6.07
CA ILE A 102 7.17 20.70 -7.54
C ILE A 102 5.81 20.23 -8.06
N THR A 103 5.17 21.02 -8.92
CA THR A 103 3.88 20.70 -9.55
C THR A 103 3.99 20.45 -11.05
N THR A 104 5.16 20.71 -11.64
CA THR A 104 5.46 20.47 -13.06
C THR A 104 6.59 19.47 -13.16
N LEU A 105 6.27 18.25 -13.59
CA LEU A 105 7.22 17.17 -13.81
C LEU A 105 7.22 16.73 -15.27
N GLU A 106 8.39 16.47 -15.82
CA GLU A 106 8.53 16.02 -17.21
C GLU A 106 8.57 14.49 -17.27
N GLY A 107 7.87 13.88 -18.24
CA GLY A 107 7.89 12.43 -18.44
C GLY A 107 9.11 11.96 -19.23
N GLN A 108 9.75 10.87 -18.79
CA GLN A 108 10.95 10.30 -19.43
C GLN A 108 10.82 8.82 -19.85
N GLY A 109 9.62 8.25 -19.76
CA GLY A 109 9.38 6.85 -20.14
C GLY A 109 9.45 5.91 -18.94
N LYS A 110 9.91 4.67 -19.17
CA LYS A 110 9.99 3.56 -18.20
C LYS A 110 11.28 2.77 -18.42
N ASP A 111 11.77 2.09 -17.37
CA ASP A 111 13.00 1.29 -17.41
C ASP A 111 12.73 -0.12 -16.84
N GLU A 112 12.47 -1.06 -17.72
CA GLU A 112 12.09 -2.42 -17.35
C GLU A 112 13.35 -3.20 -16.90
N PRO A 113 13.25 -4.10 -15.90
CA PRO A 113 12.02 -4.68 -15.39
C PRO A 113 11.37 -3.90 -14.23
N ASN A 114 12.12 -3.08 -13.49
CA ASN A 114 11.73 -2.61 -12.15
C ASN A 114 11.27 -1.16 -12.06
N VAL A 115 11.16 -0.44 -13.17
CA VAL A 115 10.68 0.94 -13.20
C VAL A 115 9.46 1.07 -14.09
N GLU A 116 8.35 1.47 -13.48
CA GLU A 116 7.06 1.64 -14.14
C GLU A 116 6.99 2.98 -14.87
N SER A 117 7.53 4.04 -14.25
CA SER A 117 7.62 5.37 -14.88
C SER A 117 8.75 6.21 -14.28
N ILE A 118 9.32 7.08 -15.11
CA ILE A 118 10.32 8.08 -14.70
C ILE A 118 9.77 9.48 -14.95
N LYS A 119 9.82 10.31 -13.89
CA LYS A 119 9.50 11.75 -13.96
C LYS A 119 10.72 12.58 -13.55
N LYS A 120 11.00 13.66 -14.28
CA LYS A 120 12.08 14.60 -13.97
C LYS A 120 11.57 15.87 -13.34
N GLY A 121 12.38 16.41 -12.43
CA GLY A 121 12.21 17.73 -11.85
C GLY A 121 13.54 18.32 -11.41
N VAL A 122 13.59 19.64 -11.26
CA VAL A 122 14.73 20.34 -10.66
C VAL A 122 14.23 21.10 -9.45
N LEU A 123 14.75 20.75 -8.28
CA LEU A 123 14.51 21.49 -7.05
C LEU A 123 15.37 22.74 -7.09
N VAL A 124 14.77 23.89 -6.79
CA VAL A 124 15.46 25.17 -6.67
C VAL A 124 15.21 25.70 -5.26
N PHE A 125 16.26 25.96 -4.49
CA PHE A 125 16.12 26.42 -3.10
C PHE A 125 17.31 27.25 -2.63
N LYS A 126 17.11 28.03 -1.56
CA LYS A 126 18.18 28.69 -0.80
C LYS A 126 18.26 28.08 0.60
N GLY A 127 19.43 27.61 0.99
CA GLY A 127 19.70 27.16 2.36
C GLY A 127 19.79 28.32 3.35
N THR A 128 19.45 28.07 4.60
CA THR A 128 19.67 29.04 5.71
C THR A 128 20.97 28.79 6.47
N THR A 129 21.84 27.92 5.95
CA THR A 129 23.14 27.56 6.53
C THR A 129 24.17 27.38 5.42
N THR A 130 25.45 27.32 5.77
CA THR A 130 26.54 26.97 4.86
C THR A 130 26.71 25.46 4.66
N GLU A 131 26.12 24.65 5.54
CA GLU A 131 26.04 23.19 5.35
C GLU A 131 25.08 22.85 4.20
N LEU A 132 25.37 21.75 3.49
CA LEU A 132 24.50 21.21 2.44
C LEU A 132 23.60 20.09 3.00
N PRO A 133 22.39 19.89 2.46
CA PRO A 133 21.59 18.72 2.80
C PRO A 133 22.29 17.46 2.30
N THR A 134 22.23 16.39 3.09
CA THR A 134 22.88 15.11 2.78
C THR A 134 21.88 14.07 2.31
N SER A 135 20.60 14.23 2.62
CA SER A 135 19.56 13.29 2.21
C SER A 135 18.23 13.97 1.88
N ILE A 136 17.41 13.26 1.12
CA ILE A 136 16.12 13.71 0.61
C ILE A 136 15.07 12.60 0.76
N VAL A 137 13.82 12.97 1.06
CA VAL A 137 12.65 12.10 1.01
C VAL A 137 11.60 12.74 0.11
N ALA A 138 11.15 12.02 -0.91
CA ALA A 138 10.04 12.38 -1.75
C ALA A 138 8.71 11.85 -1.19
N VAL A 139 7.68 12.68 -1.25
CA VAL A 139 6.28 12.32 -1.06
C VAL A 139 5.49 12.86 -2.24
N LEU A 140 4.95 11.97 -3.05
CA LEU A 140 4.15 12.30 -4.21
C LEU A 140 2.67 12.30 -3.82
N ASN A 141 1.93 13.24 -4.40
CA ASN A 141 0.55 13.54 -4.06
C ASN A 141 0.35 13.65 -2.54
N PRO A 142 1.18 14.44 -1.81
CA PRO A 142 1.13 14.49 -0.36
C PRO A 142 -0.27 14.91 0.13
N PRO A 143 -0.83 14.26 1.17
CA PRO A 143 -2.13 14.65 1.68
C PRO A 143 -2.06 16.05 2.29
N ALA A 144 -3.19 16.76 2.27
CA ALA A 144 -3.28 18.13 2.81
C ALA A 144 -2.92 18.22 4.31
N THR A 145 -2.99 17.11 5.05
CA THR A 145 -2.61 16.99 6.46
C THR A 145 -1.10 16.96 6.67
N LEU A 146 -0.32 16.56 5.66
CA LEU A 146 1.14 16.57 5.73
C LEU A 146 1.62 18.02 5.53
N THR A 147 1.95 18.70 6.62
CA THR A 147 2.29 20.14 6.62
C THR A 147 3.48 20.44 7.52
N GLY A 148 4.12 21.59 7.25
CA GLY A 148 5.24 22.11 8.03
C GLY A 148 6.54 21.32 7.85
N SER A 149 7.58 21.79 8.54
CA SER A 149 8.85 21.06 8.63
C SER A 149 8.67 19.71 9.32
N LYS A 150 9.41 18.71 8.84
CA LYS A 150 9.46 17.35 9.40
C LYS A 150 10.91 16.91 9.50
N SER A 151 11.30 16.31 10.62
CA SER A 151 12.52 15.51 10.71
C SER A 151 12.34 14.18 9.99
N LEU A 152 13.43 13.47 9.70
CA LEU A 152 13.36 12.15 9.10
C LEU A 152 12.63 11.15 10.02
N SER A 153 12.76 11.29 11.33
CA SER A 153 12.00 10.52 12.31
C SER A 153 10.50 10.85 12.31
N ASP A 154 10.13 12.12 12.09
CA ASP A 154 8.71 12.49 11.99
C ASP A 154 8.06 11.83 10.76
N LEU A 155 8.77 11.72 9.63
CA LEU A 155 8.26 11.04 8.44
C LEU A 155 8.16 9.52 8.63
N GLN A 156 9.13 8.89 9.29
CA GLN A 156 9.10 7.45 9.58
C GLN A 156 7.97 7.05 10.54
N THR A 157 7.57 7.97 11.44
CA THR A 157 6.47 7.74 12.40
C THR A 157 5.13 8.33 11.92
N ALA A 158 5.09 8.89 10.72
CA ALA A 158 3.87 9.47 10.16
C ALA A 158 2.89 8.36 9.81
N ILE A 159 1.79 8.30 10.55
CA ILE A 159 0.69 7.36 10.36
C ILE A 159 -0.58 8.15 10.05
N ALA A 160 -1.22 7.88 8.92
CA ALA A 160 -2.47 8.52 8.53
C ALA A 160 -3.27 7.63 7.57
N ASP A 161 -4.49 8.09 7.27
CA ASP A 161 -5.30 7.52 6.19
C ASP A 161 -4.80 8.03 4.83
N TYR A 162 -4.33 7.10 4.00
CA TYR A 162 -3.84 7.32 2.65
C TYR A 162 -4.72 6.63 1.59
N SER A 163 -5.98 6.32 1.90
CA SER A 163 -6.94 5.56 1.08
C SER A 163 -7.44 6.23 -0.22
N SER A 164 -6.93 7.42 -0.56
CA SER A 164 -7.30 8.13 -1.79
C SER A 164 -6.97 7.30 -3.04
N THR A 165 -8.00 7.05 -3.86
CA THR A 165 -7.90 6.30 -5.14
C THR A 165 -7.95 7.21 -6.37
N THR A 166 -8.08 8.53 -6.17
CA THR A 166 -8.02 9.55 -7.24
C THR A 166 -6.70 10.30 -7.25
N SER A 167 -5.92 10.17 -6.18
CA SER A 167 -4.63 10.81 -5.98
C SER A 167 -3.82 9.92 -5.04
N PHE A 168 -3.15 8.91 -5.61
CA PHE A 168 -2.40 7.91 -4.86
C PHE A 168 -1.16 8.53 -4.23
N VAL A 169 -1.06 8.41 -2.90
CA VAL A 169 0.15 8.81 -2.19
C VAL A 169 1.26 7.81 -2.51
N MET A 170 2.41 8.34 -2.91
CA MET A 170 3.64 7.58 -3.04
C MET A 170 4.71 8.22 -2.17
N SER A 171 5.63 7.43 -1.65
CA SER A 171 6.71 7.90 -0.80
C SER A 171 7.99 7.13 -1.13
N ASN A 172 9.14 7.62 -0.64
CA ASN A 172 10.40 6.93 -0.80
C ASN A 172 10.28 5.42 -0.52
N SER A 173 10.81 4.61 -1.43
CA SER A 173 10.99 3.19 -1.18
C SER A 173 11.87 3.01 0.06
N VAL A 174 11.49 2.05 0.90
CA VAL A 174 12.27 1.66 2.09
C VAL A 174 12.71 0.22 1.92
N TYR A 175 14.00 -0.01 2.10
CA TYR A 175 14.62 -1.33 1.92
C TYR A 175 15.83 -1.49 2.83
N ALA A 176 16.31 -2.71 2.99
CA ALA A 176 17.56 -2.99 3.69
C ALA A 176 18.71 -3.06 2.68
N SER A 177 19.85 -2.47 3.04
CA SER A 177 21.11 -2.56 2.31
C SER A 177 22.22 -2.78 3.33
N GLU A 178 23.02 -3.83 3.14
CA GLU A 178 24.11 -4.19 4.05
C GLU A 178 23.69 -4.26 5.54
N GLY A 179 22.48 -4.76 5.82
CA GLY A 179 21.93 -4.86 7.19
C GLY A 179 21.46 -3.52 7.79
N THR A 180 21.42 -2.46 6.99
CA THR A 180 20.98 -1.12 7.39
C THR A 180 19.67 -0.74 6.70
N LYS A 181 18.79 -0.04 7.41
CA LYS A 181 17.53 0.47 6.86
C LYS A 181 17.80 1.72 6.01
N VAL A 182 17.45 1.68 4.72
CA VAL A 182 17.49 2.82 3.80
C VAL A 182 16.09 3.42 3.72
N VAL A 183 15.92 4.65 4.22
CA VAL A 183 14.62 5.37 4.27
C VAL A 183 14.61 6.69 3.51
N ALA A 184 15.78 7.18 3.11
CA ALA A 184 15.99 8.45 2.42
C ALA A 184 17.09 8.29 1.38
N THR A 185 16.99 9.04 0.30
CA THR A 185 17.99 9.02 -0.78
C THR A 185 19.17 9.91 -0.41
N ASN A 186 20.40 9.45 -0.60
CA ASN A 186 21.61 10.23 -0.42
C ASN A 186 21.78 11.25 -1.55
N ILE A 187 22.07 12.51 -1.21
CA ILE A 187 22.30 13.60 -2.16
C ILE A 187 23.63 14.33 -1.96
N ILE A 188 24.56 13.75 -1.19
CA ILE A 188 25.92 14.28 -1.05
C ILE A 188 26.56 14.36 -2.44
N GLY A 189 27.09 15.56 -2.79
CA GLY A 189 27.68 15.82 -4.10
C GLY A 189 26.69 15.99 -5.25
N LYS A 190 25.37 16.06 -4.96
CA LYS A 190 24.30 16.28 -5.95
C LYS A 190 23.72 17.69 -5.93
N VAL A 191 24.12 18.53 -4.97
CA VAL A 191 23.67 19.92 -4.88
C VAL A 191 24.59 20.82 -5.71
N ALA A 192 24.07 21.37 -6.80
CA ALA A 192 24.81 22.25 -7.70
C ALA A 192 24.45 23.73 -7.50
N GLN A 193 25.31 24.62 -8.01
CA GLN A 193 25.11 26.07 -7.97
C GLN A 193 24.32 26.61 -9.17
N ASN A 194 24.11 25.79 -10.20
CA ASN A 194 23.29 26.13 -11.36
C ASN A 194 22.52 24.90 -11.87
N LYS A 195 21.52 25.17 -12.73
CA LYS A 195 20.61 24.15 -13.26
C LYS A 195 21.31 23.13 -14.18
N GLU A 196 22.22 23.57 -15.03
CA GLU A 196 22.89 22.71 -16.01
C GLU A 196 23.74 21.64 -15.34
N ASP A 197 24.53 22.03 -14.32
CA ASP A 197 25.33 21.10 -13.53
C ASP A 197 24.46 20.11 -12.73
N ALA A 198 23.31 20.55 -12.23
CA ALA A 198 22.35 19.67 -11.56
C ALA A 198 21.78 18.64 -12.54
N GLU A 199 21.33 19.06 -13.72
CA GLU A 199 20.77 18.19 -14.75
C GLU A 199 21.79 17.20 -15.33
N ALA A 200 23.08 17.56 -15.33
CA ALA A 200 24.17 16.67 -15.71
C ALA A 200 24.48 15.60 -14.65
N ASN A 201 24.07 15.80 -13.39
CA ASN A 201 24.32 14.89 -12.28
C ASN A 201 23.05 14.64 -11.44
N PRO A 202 21.99 14.06 -12.03
CA PRO A 202 20.74 13.84 -11.31
C PRO A 202 20.89 12.79 -10.21
N VAL A 203 19.93 12.77 -9.30
CA VAL A 203 19.76 11.70 -8.31
C VAL A 203 18.47 10.93 -8.56
N ASP A 204 18.55 9.61 -8.49
CA ASP A 204 17.39 8.74 -8.61
C ASP A 204 16.72 8.58 -7.24
N ILE A 205 15.41 8.84 -7.20
CA ILE A 205 14.59 8.70 -6.00
C ILE A 205 13.52 7.66 -6.30
N TYR A 206 13.72 6.46 -5.75
CA TYR A 206 12.78 5.35 -5.84
C TYR A 206 11.59 5.61 -4.92
N VAL A 207 10.38 5.43 -5.45
CA VAL A 207 9.13 5.60 -4.71
C VAL A 207 8.21 4.41 -4.88
N GLU A 208 7.34 4.20 -3.89
CA GLU A 208 6.29 3.19 -3.92
C GLU A 208 4.94 3.81 -3.51
N ARG A 209 3.85 3.27 -4.06
CA ARG A 209 2.50 3.57 -3.57
C ARG A 209 2.35 3.07 -2.14
N VAL A 210 1.67 3.86 -1.30
CA VAL A 210 1.32 3.46 0.07
C VAL A 210 0.21 2.40 0.07
N LEU A 211 -0.69 2.46 -0.91
CA LEU A 211 -1.79 1.50 -1.06
C LEU A 211 -1.36 0.23 -1.79
N ALA A 212 -1.87 -0.90 -1.32
CA ALA A 212 -1.86 -2.16 -2.03
C ALA A 212 -3.06 -2.26 -2.97
N LYS A 213 -2.88 -2.95 -4.10
CA LYS A 213 -3.94 -3.28 -5.07
C LYS A 213 -4.35 -4.74 -4.89
N VAL A 214 -5.66 -4.98 -4.82
CA VAL A 214 -6.24 -6.32 -4.82
C VAL A 214 -7.13 -6.45 -6.05
N ARG A 215 -6.83 -7.44 -6.89
CA ARG A 215 -7.64 -7.80 -8.05
C ARG A 215 -8.32 -9.14 -7.81
N VAL A 216 -9.64 -9.17 -8.02
CA VAL A 216 -10.44 -10.39 -7.98
C VAL A 216 -10.96 -10.65 -9.38
N THR A 217 -10.71 -11.85 -9.88
CA THR A 217 -11.17 -12.30 -11.19
C THR A 217 -12.14 -13.45 -11.01
N PHE A 218 -13.35 -13.24 -11.49
CA PHE A 218 -14.44 -14.20 -11.59
C PHE A 218 -14.41 -14.76 -13.01
N SER A 219 -13.98 -16.01 -13.19
CA SER A 219 -13.75 -16.61 -14.50
C SER A 219 -14.50 -17.92 -14.68
N ASN A 220 -14.93 -18.18 -15.93
CA ASN A 220 -15.62 -19.41 -16.34
C ASN A 220 -16.98 -19.61 -15.64
N ALA A 221 -17.77 -18.54 -15.48
CA ALA A 221 -19.14 -18.70 -15.04
C ALA A 221 -19.98 -19.42 -16.12
N ASP A 222 -20.80 -20.39 -15.73
CA ASP A 222 -21.70 -21.13 -16.61
C ASP A 222 -22.88 -20.28 -17.10
N LYS A 223 -23.38 -19.41 -16.21
CA LYS A 223 -24.37 -18.37 -16.50
C LYS A 223 -23.90 -17.06 -15.86
N GLU A 224 -24.57 -15.95 -16.17
CA GLU A 224 -24.20 -14.64 -15.61
C GLU A 224 -24.01 -14.73 -14.09
N ASN A 225 -22.74 -14.66 -13.67
CA ASN A 225 -22.31 -14.75 -12.29
C ASN A 225 -22.81 -15.99 -11.51
N GLN A 226 -22.94 -17.12 -12.20
CA GLN A 226 -23.39 -18.38 -11.66
C GLN A 226 -22.45 -19.50 -12.08
N TYR A 227 -21.97 -20.25 -11.09
CA TYR A 227 -21.01 -21.34 -11.27
C TYR A 227 -21.69 -22.65 -10.92
N LYS A 228 -21.75 -23.60 -11.85
CA LYS A 228 -22.33 -24.92 -11.60
C LYS A 228 -21.50 -25.60 -10.53
N VAL A 229 -22.17 -26.06 -9.47
CA VAL A 229 -21.57 -26.78 -8.35
C VAL A 229 -22.12 -28.20 -8.21
N SER A 230 -23.20 -28.54 -8.92
CA SER A 230 -23.72 -29.90 -8.97
C SER A 230 -22.89 -30.80 -9.90
N GLU A 231 -22.88 -32.09 -9.62
CA GLU A 231 -22.25 -33.11 -10.47
C GLU A 231 -23.06 -33.34 -11.77
N ASP A 232 -22.42 -33.99 -12.74
CA ASP A 232 -23.08 -34.34 -14.00
C ASP A 232 -24.09 -35.48 -13.80
N GLY A 233 -25.30 -35.29 -14.31
CA GLY A 233 -26.42 -36.22 -14.15
C GLY A 233 -27.39 -35.86 -13.01
N GLU A 234 -27.00 -34.94 -12.13
CA GLU A 234 -27.85 -34.40 -11.07
C GLU A 234 -28.58 -33.11 -11.51
N PRO A 235 -29.70 -32.74 -10.85
CA PRO A 235 -30.34 -31.44 -11.07
C PRO A 235 -29.34 -30.30 -10.94
N ALA A 236 -29.37 -29.36 -11.88
CA ALA A 236 -28.37 -28.30 -11.94
C ALA A 236 -28.50 -27.35 -10.74
N VAL A 237 -27.42 -27.25 -9.95
CA VAL A 237 -27.27 -26.29 -8.85
C VAL A 237 -26.09 -25.37 -9.14
N PHE A 238 -26.29 -24.08 -8.93
CA PHE A 238 -25.29 -23.05 -9.16
C PHE A 238 -25.00 -22.27 -7.88
N ALA A 239 -23.73 -21.90 -7.68
CA ALA A 239 -23.34 -20.84 -6.75
C ALA A 239 -23.46 -19.49 -7.48
N LYS A 240 -24.46 -18.70 -7.10
CA LYS A 240 -24.67 -17.34 -7.61
C LYS A 240 -23.95 -16.35 -6.70
N ILE A 241 -22.98 -15.59 -7.21
CA ILE A 241 -22.30 -14.60 -6.37
C ILE A 241 -23.24 -13.42 -6.12
N LEU A 242 -23.48 -13.09 -4.87
CA LEU A 242 -24.30 -11.95 -4.46
C LEU A 242 -23.46 -10.69 -4.28
N GLY A 243 -22.21 -10.85 -3.84
CA GLY A 243 -21.26 -9.76 -3.65
C GLY A 243 -19.88 -10.28 -3.25
N TRP A 244 -18.89 -9.39 -3.21
CA TRP A 244 -17.54 -9.72 -2.75
C TRP A 244 -16.91 -8.50 -2.09
N ALA A 245 -15.97 -8.67 -1.16
CA ALA A 245 -15.21 -7.53 -0.65
C ALA A 245 -13.80 -7.91 -0.25
N VAL A 246 -12.92 -6.92 -0.26
CA VAL A 246 -11.70 -6.95 0.54
C VAL A 246 -12.08 -6.49 1.95
N THR A 247 -11.84 -7.33 2.94
CA THR A 247 -12.18 -7.08 4.34
C THR A 247 -10.96 -7.22 5.24
N ARG A 248 -11.08 -6.84 6.52
CA ARG A 248 -9.96 -6.68 7.46
C ARG A 248 -8.91 -5.70 6.94
N THR A 249 -9.38 -4.64 6.26
CA THR A 249 -8.54 -3.58 5.72
C THR A 249 -8.19 -2.57 6.81
N ALA A 250 -6.93 -2.11 6.84
CA ALA A 250 -6.49 -1.13 7.82
C ALA A 250 -7.02 0.29 7.52
N ASP A 251 -7.39 1.01 8.58
CA ASP A 251 -7.87 2.41 8.53
C ASP A 251 -6.76 3.43 8.26
N LYS A 252 -5.50 3.07 8.55
CA LYS A 252 -4.30 3.89 8.29
C LYS A 252 -3.07 3.03 7.96
N SER A 253 -2.05 3.67 7.40
CA SER A 253 -0.74 3.07 7.07
C SER A 253 0.39 3.95 7.59
N ASN A 254 1.64 3.46 7.58
CA ASN A 254 2.79 4.36 7.65
C ASN A 254 2.97 5.09 6.32
N LEU A 255 3.49 6.33 6.35
CA LEU A 255 3.90 7.04 5.14
C LEU A 255 5.10 6.36 4.48
N LEU A 256 6.10 5.99 5.28
CA LEU A 256 7.28 5.23 4.88
C LEU A 256 7.18 3.85 5.54
N LYS A 257 7.41 2.76 4.79
CA LYS A 257 7.34 1.40 5.37
C LYS A 257 8.22 1.28 6.61
N ASP A 258 7.69 0.64 7.64
CA ASP A 258 8.48 0.27 8.81
C ASP A 258 9.01 -1.16 8.66
N ILE A 259 10.28 -1.28 8.28
CA ILE A 259 10.95 -2.57 8.10
C ILE A 259 11.92 -2.85 9.25
N ASP A 260 12.21 -4.12 9.49
CA ASP A 260 13.36 -4.54 10.30
C ASP A 260 14.44 -5.11 9.37
N PRO A 261 15.61 -4.44 9.24
CA PRO A 261 16.68 -4.92 8.38
C PRO A 261 17.29 -6.26 8.85
N THR A 262 16.95 -6.73 10.05
CA THR A 262 17.38 -8.03 10.59
C THR A 262 16.44 -9.18 10.25
N TRP A 263 15.30 -8.92 9.58
CA TRP A 263 14.39 -9.96 9.16
C TRP A 263 15.06 -11.00 8.26
N ASP A 264 14.73 -12.26 8.51
CA ASP A 264 15.26 -13.40 7.80
C ASP A 264 14.22 -13.97 6.81
N ASN A 265 14.65 -14.21 5.57
CA ASN A 265 13.82 -14.76 4.50
C ASN A 265 13.27 -16.15 4.86
N THR A 266 14.02 -16.96 5.61
CA THR A 266 13.57 -18.31 6.00
C THR A 266 12.40 -18.24 6.97
N THR A 267 12.48 -17.32 7.93
CA THR A 267 11.45 -17.07 8.95
C THR A 267 10.19 -16.48 8.33
N LEU A 268 10.33 -15.57 7.36
CA LEU A 268 9.20 -14.99 6.63
C LEU A 268 8.64 -15.92 5.55
N GLY A 269 9.42 -16.91 5.09
CA GLY A 269 9.05 -17.87 4.06
C GLY A 269 9.13 -17.33 2.62
N PHE A 270 9.75 -16.16 2.40
CA PHE A 270 9.96 -15.55 1.09
C PHE A 270 11.07 -14.50 1.14
N THR A 271 11.59 -14.10 -0.03
CA THR A 271 12.52 -12.97 -0.16
C THR A 271 11.80 -11.66 0.11
N TRP A 272 12.00 -11.08 1.29
CA TRP A 272 11.28 -9.88 1.70
C TRP A 272 11.95 -8.58 1.24
N ASN A 273 13.25 -8.60 0.96
CA ASN A 273 14.03 -7.43 0.56
C ASN A 273 14.72 -7.66 -0.78
N ASP A 274 14.69 -6.65 -1.64
CA ASP A 274 15.35 -6.63 -2.94
C ASP A 274 16.17 -5.35 -3.09
N GLU A 275 17.40 -5.41 -2.57
CA GLU A 275 18.35 -4.29 -2.55
C GLU A 275 18.71 -3.79 -3.95
N PRO A 276 19.04 -4.63 -4.96
CA PRO A 276 19.31 -4.16 -6.32
C PRO A 276 18.15 -3.33 -6.91
N PHE A 277 16.91 -3.66 -6.55
CA PHE A 277 15.71 -2.91 -6.97
C PHE A 277 15.24 -1.85 -5.97
N HIS A 278 16.03 -1.55 -4.94
CA HIS A 278 15.77 -0.51 -3.96
C HIS A 278 14.40 -0.65 -3.26
N ARG A 279 13.97 -1.89 -2.98
CA ARG A 279 12.61 -2.19 -2.51
C ARG A 279 12.58 -3.25 -1.41
N SER A 280 11.55 -3.17 -0.56
CA SER A 280 11.08 -4.28 0.28
C SER A 280 9.64 -4.69 -0.09
N TYR A 281 9.31 -5.98 0.10
CA TYR A 281 7.99 -6.57 -0.10
C TYR A 281 7.27 -6.88 1.23
N TRP A 282 7.86 -6.50 2.37
CA TRP A 282 7.30 -6.69 3.70
C TRP A 282 7.55 -5.47 4.57
N ALA A 283 6.62 -5.20 5.49
CA ALA A 283 6.67 -4.09 6.42
C ALA A 283 5.82 -4.42 7.66
N THR A 284 6.00 -3.65 8.73
CA THR A 284 5.23 -3.76 9.97
C THR A 284 4.06 -2.80 9.92
N THR A 285 2.84 -3.35 10.01
CA THR A 285 1.64 -2.53 10.16
C THR A 285 1.66 -1.76 11.49
N PRO A 286 1.29 -0.47 11.50
CA PRO A 286 1.29 0.32 12.72
C PRO A 286 0.43 -0.31 13.83
N ALA A 287 0.91 -0.31 15.07
CA ALA A 287 0.17 -0.89 16.20
C ALA A 287 -1.20 -0.22 16.47
N THR A 288 -1.39 1.01 15.99
CA THR A 288 -2.61 1.81 16.21
C THR A 288 -3.71 1.58 15.19
N VAL A 289 -3.49 0.74 14.16
CA VAL A 289 -4.50 0.47 13.12
C VAL A 289 -5.72 -0.25 13.69
N THR A 290 -6.88 0.14 13.19
CA THR A 290 -8.14 -0.59 13.32
C THR A 290 -8.39 -1.31 12.00
N LEU A 291 -8.90 -2.53 12.07
CA LEU A 291 -9.26 -3.30 10.88
C LEU A 291 -10.77 -3.24 10.67
N GLU A 292 -11.18 -2.80 9.48
CA GLU A 292 -12.57 -2.80 9.08
C GLU A 292 -12.98 -4.20 8.61
N LYS A 293 -13.88 -4.84 9.36
CA LYS A 293 -14.53 -6.09 8.94
C LYS A 293 -15.92 -5.78 8.39
N LYS A 294 -16.24 -6.32 7.22
CA LYS A 294 -17.55 -6.18 6.59
C LYS A 294 -18.42 -7.40 6.90
N SER A 295 -19.68 -7.16 7.21
CA SER A 295 -20.72 -8.18 7.35
C SER A 295 -21.18 -8.70 5.99
N GLN A 296 -21.88 -9.83 5.99
CA GLN A 296 -22.46 -10.40 4.78
C GLN A 296 -23.43 -9.40 4.10
N ASP A 297 -24.27 -8.73 4.87
CA ASP A 297 -25.27 -7.79 4.34
C ASP A 297 -24.60 -6.56 3.70
N GLU A 298 -23.54 -6.03 4.32
CA GLU A 298 -22.75 -4.93 3.73
C GLU A 298 -22.10 -5.38 2.41
N ILE A 299 -21.55 -6.59 2.34
CA ILE A 299 -20.93 -7.11 1.12
C ILE A 299 -21.96 -7.25 -0.02
N ILE A 300 -23.16 -7.77 0.30
CA ILE A 300 -24.25 -7.92 -0.68
C ILE A 300 -24.71 -6.55 -1.20
N ASN A 301 -24.85 -5.56 -0.31
CA ASN A 301 -25.42 -4.25 -0.64
C ASN A 301 -24.44 -3.31 -1.36
N ASP A 302 -23.17 -3.29 -0.94
CA ASP A 302 -22.19 -2.30 -1.43
C ASP A 302 -21.29 -2.85 -2.54
N GLN A 303 -21.19 -4.17 -2.71
CA GLN A 303 -20.11 -4.78 -3.50
C GLN A 303 -20.57 -5.91 -4.41
N LYS A 304 -21.70 -5.71 -5.10
CA LYS A 304 -22.07 -6.58 -6.21
C LYS A 304 -21.07 -6.41 -7.36
N PRO A 305 -20.54 -7.49 -7.96
CA PRO A 305 -19.82 -7.36 -9.22
C PRO A 305 -20.78 -6.76 -10.25
N ALA A 306 -20.44 -5.60 -10.81
CA ALA A 306 -21.16 -5.06 -11.95
C ALA A 306 -20.91 -6.01 -13.13
N THR A 307 -21.85 -6.92 -13.37
CA THR A 307 -21.83 -7.85 -14.50
C THR A 307 -22.48 -7.16 -15.68
N PRO A 308 -21.75 -6.88 -16.79
CA PRO A 308 -22.42 -6.69 -18.06
C PRO A 308 -23.28 -7.93 -18.33
N GLU A 309 -24.47 -7.73 -18.89
CA GLU A 309 -25.37 -8.84 -19.24
C GLU A 309 -24.63 -9.86 -20.12
N GLY A 310 -24.63 -11.13 -19.70
CA GLY A 310 -23.93 -12.22 -20.39
C GLY A 310 -22.41 -12.31 -20.18
N ALA A 311 -21.80 -11.51 -19.30
CA ALA A 311 -20.37 -11.63 -19.00
C ALA A 311 -20.05 -12.91 -18.18
N THR A 312 -19.12 -13.72 -18.69
CA THR A 312 -18.61 -14.95 -18.04
C THR A 312 -17.24 -14.79 -17.41
N ASN A 313 -16.60 -13.63 -17.63
CA ASN A 313 -15.31 -13.25 -17.07
C ASN A 313 -15.36 -11.79 -16.61
N ILE A 314 -15.11 -11.54 -15.33
CA ILE A 314 -15.12 -10.21 -14.72
C ILE A 314 -13.89 -10.04 -13.87
N SER A 315 -13.17 -8.94 -14.08
CA SER A 315 -12.04 -8.55 -13.24
C SER A 315 -12.35 -7.22 -12.59
N VAL A 316 -12.23 -7.18 -11.27
CA VAL A 316 -12.54 -6.01 -10.45
C VAL A 316 -11.39 -5.78 -9.47
N GLN A 317 -11.06 -4.51 -9.25
CA GLN A 317 -9.96 -4.13 -8.36
C GLN A 317 -10.42 -3.23 -7.22
N ARG A 318 -9.71 -3.34 -6.11
CA ARG A 318 -9.85 -2.53 -4.91
C ARG A 318 -8.48 -2.18 -4.39
N TYR A 319 -8.44 -1.17 -3.54
CA TYR A 319 -7.22 -0.72 -2.88
C TYR A 319 -7.41 -0.83 -1.38
N CYS A 320 -6.34 -1.17 -0.67
CA CYS A 320 -6.32 -1.19 0.78
C CYS A 320 -4.96 -0.73 1.30
N GLN A 321 -4.95 -0.26 2.54
CA GLN A 321 -3.70 0.02 3.24
C GLN A 321 -3.03 -1.27 3.70
N GLU A 322 -1.73 -1.18 3.96
CA GLU A 322 -0.93 -2.35 4.34
C GLU A 322 -1.46 -2.99 5.63
N ASN A 323 -1.58 -4.32 5.63
CA ASN A 323 -1.92 -5.10 6.82
C ASN A 323 -1.11 -6.39 6.84
N THR A 324 -0.09 -6.42 7.70
CA THR A 324 0.83 -7.53 7.95
C THR A 324 0.67 -8.08 9.37
N LYS A 325 -0.46 -7.81 10.04
CA LYS A 325 -0.76 -8.41 11.34
C LYS A 325 -0.77 -9.93 11.25
N LYS A 326 -0.28 -10.58 12.30
CA LYS A 326 -0.07 -12.04 12.36
C LYS A 326 -1.37 -12.86 12.32
N ASP A 327 -2.41 -12.42 13.01
CA ASP A 327 -3.63 -13.23 13.22
C ASP A 327 -4.89 -12.61 12.57
N GLU A 328 -4.75 -11.43 11.96
CA GLU A 328 -5.85 -10.66 11.39
C GLU A 328 -5.50 -10.17 9.98
N HIS A 329 -5.42 -11.10 9.04
CA HIS A 329 -5.03 -10.80 7.67
C HIS A 329 -6.16 -10.12 6.89
N THR A 330 -5.78 -9.24 5.94
CA THR A 330 -6.69 -8.79 4.89
C THR A 330 -7.19 -10.00 4.10
N GLU A 331 -8.50 -10.06 3.85
CA GLU A 331 -9.16 -11.21 3.23
C GLU A 331 -10.02 -10.76 2.04
N VAL A 332 -10.13 -11.61 1.03
CA VAL A 332 -11.18 -11.51 0.01
C VAL A 332 -12.31 -12.43 0.44
N VAL A 333 -13.48 -11.86 0.70
CA VAL A 333 -14.70 -12.61 1.03
C VAL A 333 -15.67 -12.52 -0.13
N VAL A 334 -16.18 -13.67 -0.56
CA VAL A 334 -17.19 -13.77 -1.61
C VAL A 334 -18.45 -14.34 -0.98
N VAL A 335 -19.58 -13.64 -1.15
CA VAL A 335 -20.89 -14.10 -0.68
C VAL A 335 -21.63 -14.71 -1.86
N ALA A 336 -22.05 -15.96 -1.71
CA ALA A 336 -22.79 -16.69 -2.73
C ALA A 336 -24.07 -17.30 -2.17
N GLN A 337 -25.07 -17.48 -3.04
CA GLN A 337 -26.30 -18.22 -2.76
C GLN A 337 -26.42 -19.39 -3.73
N LEU A 338 -26.79 -20.55 -3.19
CA LEU A 338 -27.15 -21.70 -4.01
C LEU A 338 -28.49 -21.45 -4.70
N VAL A 339 -28.53 -21.66 -6.01
CA VAL A 339 -29.73 -21.52 -6.85
C VAL A 339 -29.89 -22.71 -7.78
N ASN A 340 -31.12 -22.99 -8.20
CA ASN A 340 -31.42 -23.98 -9.21
C ASN A 340 -31.15 -23.44 -10.64
N GLU A 341 -31.49 -24.23 -11.67
CA GLU A 341 -31.27 -23.85 -13.07
C GLU A 341 -31.98 -22.55 -13.49
N ASP A 342 -33.13 -22.25 -12.87
CA ASP A 342 -33.91 -21.04 -13.12
C ASP A 342 -33.40 -19.83 -12.32
N GLY A 343 -32.38 -20.00 -11.48
CA GLY A 343 -31.83 -18.96 -10.62
C GLY A 343 -32.62 -18.71 -9.34
N ASN A 344 -33.55 -19.60 -8.99
CA ASN A 344 -34.31 -19.54 -7.74
C ASN A 344 -33.50 -20.16 -6.58
N PRO A 345 -33.61 -19.64 -5.34
CA PRO A 345 -32.89 -20.18 -4.19
C PRO A 345 -33.08 -21.70 -4.03
N ASN A 346 -31.98 -22.42 -3.82
CA ASN A 346 -31.95 -23.85 -3.58
C ASN A 346 -31.25 -24.15 -2.24
N PRO A 347 -31.96 -24.02 -1.10
CA PRO A 347 -31.37 -24.14 0.23
C PRO A 347 -31.01 -25.59 0.57
N ILE A 348 -29.86 -25.77 1.25
CA ILE A 348 -29.52 -27.01 1.95
C ILE A 348 -29.88 -26.80 3.43
N TYR A 349 -30.62 -27.74 3.98
CA TYR A 349 -31.05 -27.71 5.37
C TYR A 349 -30.13 -28.60 6.21
N LYS A 350 -29.75 -28.15 7.40
CA LYS A 350 -28.88 -28.91 8.30
C LYS A 350 -29.52 -29.10 9.67
N TYR A 351 -29.59 -30.35 10.15
CA TYR A 351 -30.13 -30.69 11.45
C TYR A 351 -29.27 -31.77 12.12
N PHE A 352 -28.77 -31.49 13.34
CA PHE A 352 -27.87 -32.39 14.09
C PHE A 352 -26.61 -32.85 13.32
N GLY A 353 -26.14 -32.07 12.35
CA GLY A 353 -24.96 -32.39 11.54
C GLY A 353 -25.28 -33.15 10.25
N GLU A 354 -26.52 -33.59 10.06
CA GLU A 354 -27.01 -34.19 8.81
C GLU A 354 -27.53 -33.10 7.87
N GLU A 355 -27.29 -33.28 6.57
CA GLU A 355 -27.69 -32.36 5.51
C GLU A 355 -28.87 -32.95 4.72
N HIS A 356 -29.83 -32.10 4.38
CA HIS A 356 -31.05 -32.45 3.68
C HIS A 356 -31.31 -31.44 2.57
N ASP A 357 -31.84 -31.92 1.45
CA ASP A 357 -32.11 -31.19 0.22
C ASP A 357 -33.52 -30.57 0.17
N SER A 358 -34.36 -30.81 1.17
CA SER A 358 -35.72 -30.27 1.24
C SER A 358 -36.19 -29.95 2.65
N GLU A 359 -37.05 -28.93 2.76
CA GLU A 359 -37.71 -28.54 4.00
C GLU A 359 -38.55 -29.69 4.56
N GLU A 360 -39.26 -30.41 3.69
CA GLU A 360 -40.13 -31.52 4.05
C GLU A 360 -39.35 -32.67 4.72
N ALA A 361 -38.15 -33.00 4.22
CA ALA A 361 -37.30 -34.02 4.84
C ALA A 361 -36.91 -33.66 6.28
N ILE A 362 -36.55 -32.40 6.52
CA ILE A 362 -36.21 -31.90 7.86
C ILE A 362 -37.44 -31.87 8.76
N LEU A 363 -38.57 -31.33 8.28
CA LEU A 363 -39.81 -31.25 9.05
C LEU A 363 -40.28 -32.66 9.44
N THR A 364 -40.15 -33.63 8.54
CA THR A 364 -40.48 -35.04 8.82
C THR A 364 -39.58 -35.62 9.90
N LEU A 365 -38.27 -35.38 9.82
CA LEU A 365 -37.31 -35.86 10.79
C LEU A 365 -37.53 -35.22 12.18
N ILE A 366 -37.79 -33.91 12.23
CA ILE A 366 -38.17 -33.19 13.45
C ILE A 366 -39.48 -33.76 14.00
N ALA A 367 -40.53 -33.86 13.19
CA ALA A 367 -41.83 -34.36 13.61
C ALA A 367 -41.73 -35.78 14.22
N ASN A 368 -40.97 -36.67 13.58
CA ASN A 368 -40.74 -38.02 14.10
C ASN A 368 -39.98 -38.03 15.44
N LYS A 369 -39.09 -37.06 15.69
CA LYS A 369 -38.35 -36.96 16.96
C LYS A 369 -39.22 -36.45 18.11
N TYR A 370 -40.20 -35.59 17.82
CA TYR A 370 -41.12 -35.04 18.82
C TYR A 370 -42.48 -35.74 18.85
N ASN A 371 -42.65 -36.84 18.12
CA ASN A 371 -43.92 -37.58 18.04
C ASN A 371 -44.42 -38.14 19.38
N ASN A 372 -43.55 -38.19 20.40
CA ASN A 372 -43.84 -38.64 21.77
C ASN A 372 -43.73 -37.52 22.82
N VAL A 373 -43.62 -36.25 22.42
CA VAL A 373 -43.54 -35.11 23.33
C VAL A 373 -44.88 -34.37 23.35
N TYR A 374 -45.61 -34.49 24.46
CA TYR A 374 -46.86 -33.77 24.67
C TYR A 374 -46.57 -32.43 25.37
N TYR A 375 -46.91 -31.33 24.71
CA TYR A 375 -46.93 -30.00 25.35
C TYR A 375 -48.33 -29.73 25.90
N THR A 376 -48.45 -29.56 27.21
CA THR A 376 -49.67 -29.02 27.81
C THR A 376 -49.65 -27.50 27.71
N ARG A 377 -50.60 -26.93 26.97
CA ARG A 377 -50.87 -25.48 27.03
C ARG A 377 -51.42 -25.19 28.43
N THR A 378 -50.62 -24.61 29.31
CA THR A 378 -51.16 -23.97 30.52
C THR A 378 -51.95 -22.76 30.06
N GLU A 379 -53.28 -22.85 30.14
CA GLU A 379 -54.14 -21.68 29.99
C GLU A 379 -53.81 -20.73 31.14
N GLY A 380 -52.97 -19.73 30.87
CA GLY A 380 -52.87 -18.56 31.72
C GLY A 380 -54.22 -17.87 31.65
N THR A 381 -54.94 -17.87 32.77
CA THR A 381 -56.06 -16.96 32.99
C THR A 381 -55.58 -15.53 32.75
N SER A 382 -56.20 -14.87 31.77
CA SER A 382 -56.05 -13.47 31.41
C SER A 382 -56.29 -12.52 32.57
#